data_AF-A0A8T4LZ31-F1
#
_entry.id   AF-A0A8T4LZ31-F1
#
_cell.length_a   1.000
_cell.length_b   1.000
_cell.length_c   1.000
_cell.angle_alpha   90.00
_cell.angle_beta   90.00
_cell.angle_gamma   90.00
#
_symmetry.space_group_name_H-M   'P 1'
#
loop_
_entity.id
_entity.type
_entity.pdbx_description
1 polymer ?
#
loop_
_entity_poly.entity_id
_entity_poly.type
_entity_poly.pdbx_seq_one_letter_code
_entity_poly.pdbx_strand_id
1 'polypeptide(L)'
;MRVRTKKLFDGGKIGKLETSGEIREIITKEDFLNPKGIVLEVCFRGENSSGIIELSPEEVNNIHKEITSKKKTLGKIKVLKFKE
;
A
#
# COMPACT_ATOMS: atom_id res chain seq x y z
N MET A 1 6.54 -6.89 4.79
CA MET A 1 5.11 -7.32 4.64
C MET A 1 4.88 -7.88 3.24
N ARG A 2 4.48 -9.15 3.10
CA ARG A 2 4.32 -9.80 1.77
C ARG A 2 2.89 -9.66 1.23
N VAL A 3 2.74 -8.94 0.11
CA VAL A 3 1.51 -8.74 -0.64
C VAL A 3 1.42 -9.75 -1.79
N ARG A 4 0.24 -10.32 -2.00
CA ARG A 4 -0.02 -11.34 -3.04
C ARG A 4 -1.30 -11.01 -3.77
N THR A 5 -1.25 -11.01 -5.10
CA THR A 5 -2.41 -10.74 -5.95
C THR A 5 -2.80 -12.01 -6.69
N LYS A 6 -4.10 -12.33 -6.70
CA LYS A 6 -4.66 -13.51 -7.37
C LYS A 6 -5.72 -13.05 -8.35
N LYS A 7 -5.70 -13.60 -9.56
CA LYS A 7 -6.74 -13.38 -10.56
C LYS A 7 -7.91 -14.34 -10.32
N LEU A 8 -9.14 -13.85 -10.47
CA LEU A 8 -10.32 -14.71 -10.47
C LEU A 8 -10.58 -15.21 -11.90
N PHE A 9 -10.88 -16.49 -12.06
CA PHE A 9 -11.42 -17.03 -13.30
C PHE A 9 -12.96 -16.94 -13.29
N ASP A 10 -13.57 -16.96 -14.47
CA ASP A 10 -15.02 -17.07 -14.62
C ASP A 10 -15.54 -18.28 -13.83
N GLY A 11 -16.59 -18.07 -13.03
CA GLY A 11 -17.15 -19.06 -12.12
C GLY A 11 -16.63 -19.04 -10.68
N GLY A 12 -15.92 -17.98 -10.26
CA GLY A 12 -15.57 -17.75 -8.85
C GLY A 12 -14.41 -18.61 -8.31
N LYS A 13 -13.74 -19.37 -9.18
CA LYS A 13 -12.52 -20.11 -8.83
C LYS A 13 -11.33 -19.15 -8.79
N ILE A 14 -10.62 -19.15 -7.67
CA ILE A 14 -9.40 -18.36 -7.50
C ILE A 14 -8.33 -18.95 -8.41
N GLY A 15 -7.98 -18.20 -9.46
CA GLY A 15 -6.92 -18.49 -10.39
C GLY A 15 -5.54 -18.20 -9.83
N LYS A 16 -4.54 -18.79 -10.50
CA LYS A 16 -3.11 -18.75 -10.25
C LYS A 16 -2.62 -17.41 -9.66
N LEU A 17 -1.66 -17.48 -8.74
CA LEU A 17 -0.94 -16.30 -8.22
C LEU A 17 -0.30 -15.56 -9.41
N GLU A 18 -0.69 -14.31 -9.66
CA GLU A 18 -0.14 -13.54 -10.80
C GLU A 18 1.14 -12.81 -10.41
N THR A 19 1.18 -12.25 -9.21
CA THR A 19 2.33 -11.48 -8.72
C THR A 19 2.44 -11.56 -7.21
N SER A 20 3.68 -11.47 -6.73
CA SER A 20 3.95 -11.21 -5.31
C SER A 20 4.92 -10.06 -5.15
N GLY A 21 4.75 -9.31 -4.07
CA GLY A 21 5.64 -8.24 -3.69
C GLY A 21 5.77 -8.14 -2.19
N GLU A 22 6.80 -7.47 -1.73
CA GLU A 22 7.09 -7.27 -0.33
C GLU A 22 7.35 -5.79 -0.08
N ILE A 23 6.54 -5.18 0.78
CA ILE A 23 6.87 -3.89 1.37
C ILE A 23 7.97 -4.16 2.39
N ARG A 24 9.16 -3.64 2.13
CA ARG A 24 10.34 -3.83 2.96
C ARG A 24 10.33 -2.84 4.10
N GLU A 25 10.05 -1.58 3.79
CA GLU A 25 10.15 -0.47 4.73
C GLU A 25 9.17 0.63 4.35
N ILE A 26 8.69 1.33 5.37
CA ILE A 26 7.92 2.57 5.23
C ILE A 26 8.63 3.58 6.11
N ILE A 27 9.13 4.66 5.51
CA ILE A 27 9.86 5.72 6.21
C ILE A 27 9.02 6.99 6.13
N THR A 28 8.74 7.59 7.28
CA THR A 28 8.15 8.93 7.32
C THR A 28 9.29 9.93 7.38
N LYS A 29 9.48 10.71 6.31
CA LYS A 29 10.39 11.84 6.29
C LYS A 29 9.62 13.07 6.73
N GLU A 30 9.89 13.53 7.94
CA GLU A 30 9.31 14.75 8.49
C GLU A 30 10.36 15.86 8.48
N ASP A 31 10.03 17.00 7.90
CA ASP A 31 10.81 18.23 8.08
C ASP A 31 10.23 18.99 9.29
N PHE A 32 10.97 18.97 10.40
CA PHE A 32 10.59 19.66 11.63
C PHE A 32 10.42 21.18 11.45
N LEU A 33 11.10 21.77 10.47
CA LEU A 33 11.02 23.19 10.17
C LEU A 33 9.88 23.52 9.21
N ASN A 34 9.37 22.53 8.46
CA ASN A 34 8.34 22.73 7.46
C ASN A 34 7.32 21.56 7.45
N PRO A 35 6.26 21.62 8.28
CA PRO A 35 5.29 20.53 8.46
C PRO A 35 4.54 20.12 7.19
N LYS A 36 4.54 20.97 6.16
CA LYS A 36 3.93 20.67 4.85
C LYS A 36 4.81 19.78 3.96
N GLY A 37 6.08 19.60 4.32
CA GLY A 37 7.06 18.77 3.61
C GLY A 37 7.12 17.32 4.08
N ILE A 38 6.15 16.84 4.84
CA ILE A 38 6.12 15.43 5.28
C ILE A 38 5.91 14.54 4.06
N VAL A 39 6.82 13.61 3.81
CA VAL A 39 6.74 12.64 2.71
C VAL A 39 6.84 11.23 3.27
N LEU A 40 6.03 10.32 2.72
CA LEU A 40 6.09 8.89 3.04
C LEU A 40 6.85 8.15 1.95
N GLU A 41 7.97 7.55 2.30
CA GLU A 41 8.71 6.65 1.43
C GLU A 41 8.27 5.21 1.65
N VAL A 42 7.89 4.53 0.56
CA VAL A 42 7.53 3.12 0.57
C VAL A 42 8.55 2.34 -0.26
N CYS A 43 9.38 1.58 0.42
CA CYS A 43 10.36 0.68 -0.20
C CYS A 43 9.71 -0.67 -0.48
N PHE A 44 9.66 -1.09 -1.74
CA PHE A 44 9.04 -2.35 -2.14
C PHE A 44 9.95 -3.20 -3.02
N ARG A 45 9.74 -4.52 -2.94
CA ARG A 45 10.38 -5.52 -3.77
C ARG A 45 9.34 -6.49 -4.31
N GLY A 46 9.00 -6.33 -5.58
CA GLY A 46 8.18 -7.23 -6.38
C GLY A 46 9.00 -8.31 -7.08
N GLU A 47 8.31 -9.15 -7.83
CA GLU A 47 8.91 -10.19 -8.68
C GLU A 47 9.70 -9.61 -9.86
N ASN A 48 9.14 -8.57 -10.51
CA ASN A 48 9.72 -7.95 -11.71
C ASN A 48 10.17 -6.49 -11.50
N SER A 49 9.89 -5.91 -10.33
CA SER A 49 10.23 -4.52 -10.04
C SER A 49 10.51 -4.33 -8.56
N SER A 50 11.43 -3.44 -8.24
CA SER A 50 11.73 -2.99 -6.88
C SER A 50 12.08 -1.51 -6.93
N GLY A 51 11.75 -0.79 -5.86
CA GLY A 51 12.02 0.64 -5.82
C GLY A 51 11.51 1.29 -4.56
N ILE A 52 11.68 2.60 -4.53
CA ILE A 52 11.22 3.49 -3.47
C ILE A 52 10.18 4.42 -4.13
N ILE A 53 9.02 4.55 -3.50
CA ILE A 53 7.99 5.50 -3.91
C ILE A 53 7.89 6.56 -2.83
N GLU A 54 8.12 7.81 -3.18
CA GLU A 54 7.82 8.95 -2.32
C GLU A 54 6.36 9.38 -2.53
N LEU A 55 5.61 9.49 -1.45
CA LEU A 55 4.20 9.88 -1.44
C LEU A 55 4.03 11.15 -0.63
N SER A 56 3.47 12.17 -1.26
CA SER A 56 3.04 13.40 -0.59
C SER A 56 1.81 13.15 0.30
N PRO A 57 1.52 14.06 1.25
CA PRO A 57 0.34 13.93 2.11
C PRO A 57 -0.97 13.94 1.31
N GLU A 58 -1.03 14.66 0.20
CA GLU A 58 -2.20 14.71 -0.67
C GLU A 58 -2.46 13.37 -1.36
N GLU A 59 -1.42 12.72 -1.87
CA GLU A 59 -1.51 11.41 -2.52
C GLU A 59 -1.95 10.32 -1.53
N VAL A 60 -1.40 10.33 -0.32
CA VAL A 60 -1.80 9.41 0.75
C VAL A 60 -3.27 9.60 1.12
N ASN A 61 -3.73 10.84 1.22
CA ASN A 61 -5.13 11.15 1.48
C ASN A 61 -6.05 10.70 0.34
N ASN A 62 -5.61 10.83 -0.91
CA ASN A 62 -6.36 10.36 -2.07
C ASN A 62 -6.48 8.84 -2.07
N ILE A 63 -5.38 8.12 -1.81
CA ILE A 63 -5.38 6.66 -1.65
C ILE A 63 -6.34 6.25 -0.53
N HIS A 64 -6.29 6.93 0.62
CA HIS A 64 -7.18 6.64 1.74
C HIS A 64 -8.65 6.84 1.39
N LYS A 65 -9.00 7.92 0.67
CA LYS A 65 -10.37 8.17 0.19
C LYS A 65 -10.85 7.08 -0.77
N GLU A 66 -10.03 6.68 -1.73
CA GLU A 66 -10.38 5.62 -2.68
C GLU A 66 -10.57 4.25 -2.01
N ILE A 67 -9.72 3.91 -1.05
CA ILE A 67 -9.83 2.65 -0.30
C ILE A 67 -11.08 2.68 0.58
N THR A 68 -11.38 3.83 1.19
CA THR A 68 -12.55 3.99 2.07
C THR A 68 -13.85 3.97 1.29
N SER A 69 -13.90 4.51 0.07
CA SER A 69 -15.10 4.42 -0.78
C SER A 69 -15.36 2.98 -1.25
N LYS A 70 -14.30 2.19 -1.46
CA LYS A 70 -14.35 0.78 -1.87
C LYS A 70 -14.33 -0.21 -0.70
N LYS A 71 -14.45 0.25 0.55
CA LYS A 71 -14.34 -0.59 1.76
C LYS A 71 -15.32 -1.76 1.79
N LYS A 72 -16.53 -1.57 1.24
CA LYS A 72 -17.56 -2.62 1.12
C LYS A 72 -17.10 -3.77 0.21
N THR A 73 -16.30 -3.48 -0.82
CA THR A 73 -15.82 -4.44 -1.82
C THR A 73 -14.47 -5.06 -1.42
N LEU A 74 -13.60 -4.28 -0.76
CA LEU A 74 -12.26 -4.71 -0.34
C LEU A 74 -12.27 -5.69 0.87
N GLY A 75 -13.43 -6.00 1.44
CA GLY A 75 -13.56 -6.94 2.54
C GLY A 75 -12.96 -6.41 3.85
N LYS A 76 -12.41 -7.31 4.69
CA LYS A 76 -11.82 -6.94 5.98
C LYS A 76 -10.46 -6.26 5.80
N ILE A 77 -10.45 -4.93 5.82
CA ILE A 77 -9.22 -4.14 5.91
C ILE A 77 -8.67 -4.25 7.34
N LYS A 78 -7.45 -4.80 7.48
CA LYS A 78 -6.75 -4.89 8.76
C LYS A 78 -5.87 -3.65 8.95
N VAL A 79 -6.34 -2.70 9.75
CA VAL A 79 -5.54 -1.53 10.14
C VAL A 79 -4.54 -1.99 11.19
N LEU A 80 -3.24 -1.90 10.87
CA LEU A 80 -2.18 -2.16 11.83
C LEU A 80 -1.92 -0.87 12.61
N LYS A 81 -2.28 -0.87 13.90
CA LYS A 81 -1.84 0.18 14.83
C LYS A 81 -0.51 -0.28 15.43
N PHE A 82 0.55 0.44 15.14
CA PHE A 82 1.83 0.25 15.82
C PHE A 82 1.79 1.11 17.08
N LYS A 83 1.99 0.49 18.24
CA LYS A 83 2.16 1.23 19.50
C LYS A 83 3.60 1.76 19.51
N GLU A 84 3.74 3.05 19.79
CA GLU A 84 5.00 3.67 20.19
C GLU A 84 5.48 3.10 21.53
#